data_AF-A0A2E7WYA2-F1
#
_entry.id   AF-A0A2E7WYA2-F1
#
_cell.length_a   1.000
_cell.length_b   1.000
_cell.length_c   1.000
_cell.angle_alpha   90.00
_cell.angle_beta   90.00
_cell.angle_gamma   90.00
#
_symmetry.space_group_name_H-M   'P 1'
#
loop_
_entity.id
_entity.type
_entity.pdbx_description
1 polymer ?
#
loop_
_entity_poly.entity_id
_entity_poly.type
_entity_poly.pdbx_seq_one_letter_code
_entity_poly.pdbx_strand_id
1 'polypeptide(L)'
;MDDLLTNRIAPVFMGIFLFFFGLPFTLVPFMIFLDGAIDPSYPFAALFMIAFVIPFLMAGLFVQFMGLSMIRTGIIGPKDPTSIPRELPPGPDAISITEHPDQSYIGAFFRQSEAINGRDWYRKEETLHRLYYYAQNEGGAAGWSLDDRDDSGRRDWFDGGWFPYEGFELPIGRKQWNVDDGQWVSIEELEPTEDDKKWWQ
;
A
#
# COMPACT_ATOMS: atom_id res chain seq x y z
N MET A 1 23.91 3.14 -3.42
CA MET A 1 23.05 4.14 -2.76
C MET A 1 21.81 3.38 -2.39
N ASP A 2 21.51 3.25 -1.10
CA ASP A 2 20.45 2.36 -0.63
C ASP A 2 19.09 2.84 -1.15
N ASP A 3 18.33 1.96 -1.80
CA ASP A 3 17.03 2.30 -2.42
C ASP A 3 16.06 2.96 -1.44
N LEU A 4 16.19 2.63 -0.15
CA LEU A 4 15.44 3.25 0.95
C LEU A 4 15.70 4.76 1.07
N LEU A 5 16.94 5.19 0.88
CA LEU A 5 17.37 6.59 0.99
C LEU A 5 16.86 7.39 -0.22
N THR A 6 16.97 6.83 -1.42
CA THR A 6 16.41 7.42 -2.65
C THR A 6 14.89 7.55 -2.57
N ASN A 7 14.19 6.51 -2.10
CA ASN A 7 12.73 6.49 -1.96
C ASN A 7 12.20 7.46 -0.90
N ARG A 8 13.03 7.89 0.06
CA ARG A 8 12.66 8.91 1.06
C ARG A 8 13.02 10.32 0.60
N ILE A 9 14.21 10.52 0.03
CA ILE A 9 14.71 11.86 -0.32
C ILE A 9 14.01 12.42 -1.57
N ALA A 10 13.80 11.60 -2.60
CA ALA A 10 13.21 12.07 -3.86
C ALA A 10 11.81 12.72 -3.67
N PRO A 11 10.83 12.10 -2.97
CA PRO A 11 9.53 12.72 -2.76
C PRO A 11 9.60 13.94 -1.85
N VAL A 12 10.49 13.98 -0.85
CA VAL A 12 10.69 15.17 -0.01
C VAL A 12 11.21 16.34 -0.85
N PHE A 13 12.24 16.11 -1.66
CA PHE A 13 12.82 17.16 -2.51
C PHE A 13 11.81 17.67 -3.55
N MET A 14 11.15 16.76 -4.26
CA MET A 14 10.11 17.12 -5.23
C MET A 14 8.94 17.84 -4.57
N GLY A 15 8.54 17.41 -3.37
CA GLY A 15 7.47 18.03 -2.61
C GLY A 15 7.81 19.45 -2.15
N ILE A 16 9.05 19.70 -1.71
CA ILE A 16 9.56 21.04 -1.42
C ILE A 16 9.51 21.91 -2.68
N PHE A 17 10.01 21.40 -3.81
CA PHE A 17 9.96 22.12 -5.09
C PHE A 17 8.53 22.51 -5.47
N LEU A 18 7.58 21.58 -5.44
CA LEU A 18 6.17 21.85 -5.76
C LEU A 18 5.55 22.86 -4.80
N PHE A 19 5.85 22.77 -3.50
CA PHE A 19 5.35 23.73 -2.51
C PHE A 19 5.77 25.16 -2.86
N PHE A 20 7.04 25.40 -3.14
CA PHE A 20 7.53 26.72 -3.52
C PHE A 20 7.07 27.15 -4.92
N PHE A 21 6.96 26.20 -5.87
CA PHE A 21 6.44 26.47 -7.21
C PHE A 21 4.97 26.93 -7.20
N GLY A 22 4.16 26.43 -6.25
CA GLY A 22 2.77 26.86 -6.08
C GLY A 22 2.59 28.24 -5.43
N LEU A 23 3.59 28.76 -4.70
CA LEU A 23 3.48 30.02 -3.94
C LEU A 23 3.09 31.23 -4.80
N PRO A 24 3.70 31.49 -5.97
CA PRO A 24 3.31 32.62 -6.80
C PRO A 24 1.82 32.62 -7.14
N PHE A 25 1.24 31.45 -7.42
CA PHE A 25 -0.18 31.27 -7.75
C PHE A 25 -1.09 31.52 -6.54
N THR A 26 -0.74 30.96 -5.38
CA THR A 26 -1.46 31.19 -4.12
C THR A 26 -1.42 32.66 -3.70
N LEU A 27 -0.36 33.38 -4.04
CA LEU A 27 -0.18 34.79 -3.70
C LEU A 27 -0.84 35.77 -4.66
N VAL A 28 -1.33 35.35 -5.84
CA VAL A 28 -1.98 36.24 -6.83
C VAL A 28 -3.08 37.11 -6.23
N PRO A 29 -4.04 36.59 -5.43
CA PRO A 29 -5.08 37.43 -4.82
C PRO A 29 -4.50 38.55 -3.96
N PHE A 30 -3.43 38.28 -3.22
CA PHE A 30 -2.77 39.26 -2.36
C PHE A 30 -2.00 40.29 -3.18
N MET A 31 -1.31 39.87 -4.24
CA MET A 31 -0.60 40.79 -5.14
C MET A 31 -1.57 41.77 -5.81
N ILE A 32 -2.70 41.26 -6.34
CA ILE A 32 -3.72 42.08 -7.00
C ILE A 32 -4.46 42.97 -6.00
N PHE A 33 -4.70 42.48 -4.78
CA PHE A 33 -5.28 43.30 -3.72
C PHE A 33 -4.34 44.44 -3.28
N LEU A 34 -3.05 44.16 -3.13
CA LEU A 34 -2.03 45.17 -2.76
C LEU A 34 -1.84 46.24 -3.84
N ASP A 35 -2.02 45.89 -5.11
CA ASP A 35 -1.99 46.83 -6.24
C ASP A 35 -3.25 47.71 -6.35
N GLY A 36 -4.25 47.48 -5.48
CA GLY A 36 -5.49 48.27 -5.46
C GLY A 36 -6.47 47.94 -6.59
N ALA A 37 -6.21 46.88 -7.38
CA ALA A 37 -7.09 46.47 -8.47
C ALA A 37 -8.44 45.90 -7.99
N ILE A 38 -8.55 45.53 -6.72
CA ILE A 38 -9.80 45.17 -6.05
C ILE A 38 -10.26 46.38 -5.23
N ASP A 39 -11.03 47.28 -5.85
CA ASP A 39 -11.57 48.48 -5.21
C ASP A 39 -13.10 48.33 -4.99
N PRO A 40 -13.58 48.33 -3.73
CA PRO A 40 -15.01 48.32 -3.41
C PRO A 40 -15.81 49.47 -4.04
N SER A 41 -15.16 50.59 -4.36
CA SER A 41 -15.77 51.74 -5.06
C SER A 41 -16.19 51.40 -6.49
N TYR A 42 -15.62 50.34 -7.08
CA TYR A 42 -15.92 49.84 -8.43
C TYR A 42 -16.38 48.37 -8.36
N PRO A 43 -17.61 48.10 -7.87
CA PRO A 43 -18.03 46.76 -7.47
C PRO A 43 -18.03 45.72 -8.60
N PHE A 44 -18.36 46.12 -9.84
CA PHE A 44 -18.33 45.21 -10.99
C PHE A 44 -16.89 44.82 -11.39
N ALA A 45 -15.96 45.77 -11.36
CA ALA A 45 -14.55 45.49 -11.63
C ALA A 45 -13.94 44.64 -10.51
N ALA A 46 -14.23 44.96 -9.25
CA ALA A 46 -13.82 44.16 -8.10
C ALA A 46 -14.34 42.72 -8.18
N LEU A 47 -15.62 42.51 -8.52
CA LEU A 47 -16.20 41.18 -8.69
C LEU A 47 -15.50 40.38 -9.79
N PHE A 48 -15.22 41.03 -10.93
CA PHE A 48 -14.46 40.42 -12.02
C PHE A 48 -13.05 40.02 -11.57
N MET A 49 -12.33 40.90 -10.87
CA MET A 49 -10.98 40.61 -10.38
C MET A 49 -10.98 39.47 -9.36
N ILE A 50 -11.97 39.42 -8.46
CA ILE A 50 -12.14 38.30 -7.53
C ILE A 50 -12.35 36.99 -8.30
N ALA A 51 -13.26 36.97 -9.28
CA ALA A 51 -13.49 35.79 -10.11
C ALA A 51 -12.23 35.37 -10.90
N PHE A 52 -11.41 36.34 -11.33
CA PHE A 52 -10.18 36.10 -12.06
C PHE A 52 -9.07 35.48 -11.20
N VAL A 53 -8.93 35.87 -9.92
CA VAL A 53 -7.85 35.34 -9.05
C VAL A 53 -8.16 33.99 -8.42
N ILE A 54 -9.44 33.60 -8.34
CA ILE A 54 -9.86 32.33 -7.75
C ILE A 54 -9.20 31.11 -8.43
N PRO A 55 -9.16 30.99 -9.77
CA PRO A 55 -8.45 29.90 -10.43
C PRO A 55 -6.97 29.79 -10.06
N PHE A 56 -6.26 30.91 -9.93
CA PHE A 56 -4.84 30.92 -9.55
C PHE A 56 -4.66 30.47 -8.11
N LEU A 57 -5.49 30.97 -7.20
CA LEU A 57 -5.48 30.55 -5.80
C LEU A 57 -5.71 29.04 -5.68
N MET A 58 -6.74 28.51 -6.36
CA MET A 58 -7.04 27.08 -6.33
C MET A 58 -5.91 26.24 -6.93
N ALA A 59 -5.34 26.66 -8.06
CA ALA A 59 -4.22 25.96 -8.68
C ALA A 59 -2.98 25.96 -7.79
N GLY A 60 -2.65 27.10 -7.16
CA GLY A 60 -1.54 27.21 -6.21
C GLY A 60 -1.71 26.32 -4.99
N LEU A 61 -2.89 26.36 -4.36
CA LEU A 61 -3.22 25.50 -3.23
C LEU A 61 -3.21 24.01 -3.60
N PHE A 62 -3.69 23.65 -4.78
CA PHE A 62 -3.66 22.28 -5.27
C PHE A 62 -2.22 21.77 -5.44
N VAL A 63 -1.36 22.55 -6.08
CA VAL A 63 0.06 22.21 -6.25
C VAL A 63 0.78 22.12 -4.90
N GLN A 64 0.50 23.03 -3.98
CA GLN A 64 1.05 23.00 -2.61
C GLN A 64 0.56 21.77 -1.83
N PHE A 65 -0.71 21.40 -1.97
CA PHE A 65 -1.27 20.19 -1.38
C PHE A 65 -0.55 18.93 -1.90
N MET A 66 -0.31 18.84 -3.21
CA MET A 66 0.49 17.74 -3.78
C MET A 66 1.90 17.73 -3.21
N GLY A 67 2.55 18.90 -3.12
CA GLY A 67 3.89 19.03 -2.55
C GLY A 67 3.98 18.58 -1.08
N LEU A 68 3.06 19.04 -0.24
CA LEU A 68 2.97 18.62 1.17
C LEU A 68 2.66 17.13 1.32
N SER A 69 1.83 16.57 0.45
CA SER A 69 1.52 15.13 0.44
C SER A 69 2.78 14.31 0.16
N MET A 70 3.61 14.73 -0.81
CA MET A 70 4.90 14.07 -1.10
C MET A 70 5.92 14.22 0.03
N ILE A 71 5.98 15.39 0.69
CA ILE A 71 6.84 15.57 1.88
C ILE A 71 6.40 14.62 2.98
N ARG A 72 5.09 14.51 3.22
CA ARG A 72 4.53 13.62 4.25
C ARG A 72 4.88 12.16 3.98
N THR A 73 4.74 11.68 2.75
CA THR A 73 5.07 10.29 2.41
C THR A 73 6.56 10.01 2.57
N GLY A 74 7.43 10.93 2.16
CA GLY A 74 8.87 10.78 2.31
C GLY A 74 9.37 10.82 3.77
N ILE A 75 8.74 11.62 4.64
CA ILE A 75 9.09 11.70 6.07
C ILE A 75 8.61 10.46 6.84
N ILE A 76 7.36 10.04 6.64
CA ILE A 76 6.80 8.87 7.35
C ILE A 76 7.52 7.60 6.89
N GLY A 77 7.95 7.54 5.64
CA GLY A 77 8.55 6.36 5.03
C GLY A 77 7.55 5.20 4.92
N PRO A 78 7.90 4.13 4.21
CA PRO A 78 7.13 2.89 4.30
C PRO A 78 7.24 2.38 5.74
N LYS A 79 6.09 2.10 6.36
CA LYS A 79 6.06 1.33 7.62
C LYS A 79 6.71 -0.02 7.33
N ASP A 80 7.59 -0.46 8.21
CA ASP A 80 8.12 -1.81 8.12
C ASP A 80 6.95 -2.79 8.32
N PRO A 81 6.60 -3.61 7.31
CA PRO A 81 5.49 -4.55 7.42
C PRO A 81 5.56 -5.46 8.64
N THR A 82 6.77 -5.82 9.07
CA THR A 82 7.02 -6.74 10.19
C THR A 82 6.88 -6.06 11.54
N SER A 83 6.90 -4.72 11.57
CA SER A 83 6.68 -3.93 12.79
C SER A 83 5.21 -3.73 13.15
N ILE A 84 4.29 -4.09 12.24
CA ILE A 84 2.86 -3.91 12.44
C ILE A 84 2.33 -5.11 13.24
N PRO A 85 1.84 -4.90 14.47
CA PRO A 85 1.36 -6.00 15.31
C PRO A 85 0.13 -6.66 14.67
N ARG A 86 -0.06 -7.95 14.97
CA ARG A 86 -1.23 -8.72 14.56
C ARG A 86 -2.53 -8.03 15.04
N GLU A 87 -3.47 -7.80 14.13
CA GLU A 87 -4.70 -7.05 14.45
C GLU A 87 -5.85 -7.94 14.96
N LEU A 88 -5.80 -9.26 14.72
CA LEU A 88 -6.85 -10.22 15.08
C LEU A 88 -6.30 -11.45 15.82
N PRO A 89 -7.16 -12.27 16.46
CA PRO A 89 -6.76 -13.57 16.96
C PRO A 89 -6.09 -14.41 15.85
N PRO A 90 -5.12 -15.27 16.21
CA PRO A 90 -4.48 -16.16 15.26
C PRO A 90 -5.49 -16.96 14.43
N GLY A 91 -5.27 -17.03 13.11
CA GLY A 91 -5.97 -17.93 12.20
C GLY A 91 -5.62 -19.40 12.43
N PRO A 92 -5.84 -20.32 11.48
CA PRO A 92 -5.39 -21.70 11.63
C PRO A 92 -3.87 -21.82 11.78
N ASP A 93 -3.40 -22.87 12.46
CA ASP A 93 -1.96 -23.14 12.65
C ASP A 93 -1.29 -23.59 11.34
N ALA A 94 -2.05 -24.24 10.46
CA ALA A 94 -1.57 -24.70 9.16
C ALA A 94 -2.68 -24.62 8.10
N ILE A 95 -2.26 -24.44 6.85
CA ILE A 95 -3.11 -24.52 5.66
C ILE A 95 -2.44 -25.46 4.64
N SER A 96 -3.21 -25.97 3.70
CA SER A 96 -2.73 -26.81 2.61
C SER A 96 -3.17 -26.23 1.28
N ILE A 97 -2.25 -26.11 0.34
CA ILE A 97 -2.58 -25.81 -1.05
C ILE A 97 -2.72 -27.14 -1.79
N THR A 98 -3.96 -27.46 -2.21
CA THR A 98 -4.34 -28.75 -2.81
C THR A 98 -4.41 -28.71 -4.33
N GLU A 99 -4.58 -27.52 -4.91
CA GLU A 99 -4.58 -27.29 -6.36
C GLU A 99 -3.73 -26.04 -6.64
N HIS A 100 -2.75 -26.17 -7.55
CA HIS A 100 -1.97 -25.05 -8.07
C HIS A 100 -1.33 -25.44 -9.43
N PRO A 101 -1.35 -24.57 -10.46
CA PRO A 101 -0.71 -24.80 -11.75
C PRO A 101 0.79 -25.08 -11.68
N ASP A 102 1.50 -24.40 -10.78
CA ASP A 102 2.87 -24.76 -10.42
C ASP A 102 2.86 -25.70 -9.20
N GLN A 103 3.34 -26.93 -9.39
CA GLN A 103 3.39 -27.95 -8.35
C GLN A 103 4.31 -27.61 -7.19
N SER A 104 5.25 -26.67 -7.36
CA SER A 104 6.16 -26.21 -6.30
C SER A 104 5.40 -25.61 -5.10
N TYR A 105 4.25 -25.00 -5.36
CA TYR A 105 3.37 -24.37 -4.37
C TYR A 105 2.39 -25.33 -3.70
N ILE A 106 2.24 -26.57 -4.18
CA ILE A 106 1.34 -27.56 -3.56
C ILE A 106 1.96 -28.08 -2.25
N GLY A 107 1.16 -28.22 -1.20
CA GLY A 107 1.56 -28.81 0.08
C GLY A 107 1.16 -27.99 1.30
N ALA A 108 1.70 -28.37 2.45
CA ALA A 108 1.40 -27.76 3.75
C ALA A 108 2.21 -26.47 3.98
N PHE A 109 1.54 -25.45 4.50
CA PHE A 109 2.13 -24.19 4.93
C PHE A 109 1.76 -23.94 6.39
N PHE A 110 2.74 -23.54 7.19
CA PHE A 110 2.61 -23.34 8.63
C PHE A 110 2.62 -21.86 8.98
N ARG A 111 1.72 -21.47 9.89
CA ARG A 111 1.61 -20.09 10.36
C ARG A 111 2.88 -19.69 11.10
N GLN A 112 3.37 -18.49 10.82
CA GLN A 112 4.56 -17.95 11.46
C GLN A 112 4.21 -17.21 12.76
N SER A 113 5.16 -17.07 13.69
CA SER A 113 4.93 -16.36 14.95
C SER A 113 4.66 -14.87 14.72
N GLU A 114 5.44 -14.27 13.82
CA GLU A 114 5.38 -12.85 13.50
C GLU A 114 4.34 -12.55 12.43
N ALA A 115 3.79 -11.34 12.49
CA ALA A 115 2.85 -10.84 11.49
C ALA A 115 3.59 -10.12 10.35
N ILE A 116 2.99 -10.16 9.16
CA ILE A 116 3.37 -9.31 8.03
C ILE A 116 2.17 -8.43 7.71
N ASN A 117 2.39 -7.11 7.66
CA ASN A 117 1.33 -6.13 7.42
C ASN A 117 0.13 -6.29 8.39
N GLY A 118 0.40 -6.65 9.65
CA GLY A 118 -0.62 -6.85 10.69
C GLY A 118 -1.47 -8.12 10.53
N ARG A 119 -1.12 -9.01 9.58
CA ARG A 119 -1.82 -10.27 9.32
C ARG A 119 -0.93 -11.49 9.53
N ASP A 120 -1.58 -12.62 9.76
CA ASP A 120 -0.92 -13.92 9.73
C ASP A 120 -0.41 -14.23 8.34
N TRP A 121 0.73 -14.90 8.29
CA TRP A 121 1.30 -15.41 7.06
C TRP A 121 1.80 -16.83 7.28
N TYR A 122 1.83 -17.58 6.19
CA TYR A 122 2.08 -19.01 6.18
C TYR A 122 3.28 -19.30 5.30
N ARG A 123 4.13 -20.24 5.72
CA ARG A 123 5.32 -20.63 4.98
C ARG A 123 5.38 -22.15 4.85
N LYS A 124 5.74 -22.63 3.66
CA LYS A 124 6.01 -24.03 3.42
C LYS A 124 7.38 -24.40 3.98
N GLU A 125 7.43 -25.47 4.75
CA GLU A 125 8.63 -25.95 5.45
C GLU A 125 9.81 -26.14 4.48
N GLU A 126 11.02 -25.79 4.92
CA GLU A 126 12.28 -25.90 4.15
C GLU A 126 12.30 -25.19 2.78
N THR A 127 11.33 -24.31 2.48
CA THR A 127 11.29 -23.54 1.23
C THR A 127 11.01 -22.06 1.49
N LEU A 128 11.04 -21.24 0.44
CA LEU A 128 10.69 -19.82 0.50
C LEU A 128 9.22 -19.55 0.12
N HIS A 129 8.47 -20.58 -0.28
CA HIS A 129 7.07 -20.43 -0.65
C HIS A 129 6.26 -19.99 0.55
N ARG A 130 5.48 -18.92 0.37
CA ARG A 130 4.74 -18.27 1.44
C ARG A 130 3.46 -17.63 0.93
N LEU A 131 2.46 -17.62 1.80
CA LEU A 131 1.22 -16.88 1.63
C LEU A 131 1.22 -15.73 2.65
N TYR A 132 1.14 -14.50 2.18
CA TYR A 132 1.10 -13.31 3.05
C TYR A 132 0.17 -12.25 2.48
N TYR A 133 -0.24 -11.30 3.32
CA TYR A 133 -1.05 -10.17 2.86
C TYR A 133 -0.16 -9.02 2.40
N TYR A 134 -0.37 -8.55 1.18
CA TYR A 134 0.23 -7.35 0.62
C TYR A 134 -0.69 -6.14 0.85
N ALA A 135 -0.18 -5.13 1.57
CA ALA A 135 -0.93 -3.94 1.95
C ALA A 135 -0.67 -2.72 1.03
N GLN A 136 -0.43 -2.96 -0.27
CA GLN A 136 -0.22 -1.89 -1.26
C GLN A 136 0.99 -0.98 -0.96
N ASN A 137 2.02 -1.53 -0.31
CA ASN A 137 3.15 -0.77 0.22
C ASN A 137 3.99 -0.06 -0.87
N GLU A 138 4.04 -0.61 -2.09
CA GLU A 138 4.78 -0.06 -3.24
C GLU A 138 3.85 0.24 -4.45
N GLY A 139 2.53 0.33 -4.22
CA GLY A 139 1.52 0.50 -5.28
C GLY A 139 0.77 -0.79 -5.58
N GLY A 140 0.17 -0.93 -6.77
CA GLY A 140 -0.63 -2.10 -7.13
C GLY A 140 -1.98 -2.13 -6.39
N ALA A 141 -2.54 -3.31 -6.16
CA ALA A 141 -3.77 -3.50 -5.38
C ALA A 141 -3.48 -4.38 -4.15
N ALA A 142 -4.13 -4.07 -3.02
CA ALA A 142 -3.97 -4.88 -1.81
C ALA A 142 -4.59 -6.27 -1.99
N GLY A 143 -4.04 -7.28 -1.33
CA GLY A 143 -4.55 -8.64 -1.43
C GLY A 143 -3.59 -9.68 -0.86
N TRP A 144 -4.01 -10.95 -0.89
CA TRP A 144 -3.14 -12.06 -0.50
C TRP A 144 -2.22 -12.44 -1.64
N SER A 145 -0.94 -12.54 -1.35
CA SER A 145 0.11 -12.87 -2.29
C SER A 145 0.71 -14.22 -1.93
N LEU A 146 0.80 -15.09 -2.93
CA LEU A 146 1.53 -16.35 -2.87
C LEU A 146 2.81 -16.16 -3.68
N ASP A 147 3.96 -16.34 -3.03
CA ASP A 147 5.26 -16.02 -3.62
C ASP A 147 6.33 -16.95 -3.06
N ASP A 148 7.45 -17.08 -3.76
CA ASP A 148 8.60 -17.94 -3.40
C ASP A 148 9.88 -17.15 -3.13
N ARG A 149 9.81 -15.83 -2.99
CA ARG A 149 10.95 -14.97 -2.64
C ARG A 149 10.84 -14.49 -1.21
N ASP A 150 11.99 -14.27 -0.58
CA ASP A 150 12.07 -13.73 0.78
C ASP A 150 12.10 -12.19 0.78
N ASP A 151 11.23 -11.55 1.57
CA ASP A 151 11.13 -10.10 1.77
C ASP A 151 10.29 -9.80 3.01
N SER A 152 10.26 -8.55 3.48
CA SER A 152 9.34 -8.09 4.52
C SER A 152 7.83 -8.18 4.19
N GLY A 153 7.43 -8.46 2.95
CA GLY A 153 6.04 -8.35 2.48
C GLY A 153 5.68 -6.93 2.01
N ARG A 154 6.70 -6.14 1.68
CA ARG A 154 6.58 -4.76 1.19
C ARG A 154 6.44 -4.69 -0.33
N ARG A 155 6.89 -5.72 -1.03
CA ARG A 155 6.92 -5.74 -2.49
C ARG A 155 5.65 -6.35 -3.06
N ASP A 156 5.23 -5.82 -4.21
CA ASP A 156 4.12 -6.33 -5.01
C ASP A 156 4.58 -7.58 -5.79
N TRP A 157 4.76 -8.67 -5.04
CA TRP A 157 5.34 -9.93 -5.49
C TRP A 157 4.34 -11.06 -5.27
N PHE A 158 4.06 -11.80 -6.34
CA PHE A 158 3.01 -12.82 -6.38
C PHE A 158 3.31 -13.86 -7.47
N ASP A 159 4.54 -14.39 -7.52
CA ASP A 159 4.94 -15.36 -8.57
C ASP A 159 4.08 -16.66 -8.51
N GLY A 160 3.52 -16.99 -7.34
CA GLY A 160 2.52 -18.05 -7.12
C GLY A 160 1.07 -17.55 -7.15
N GLY A 161 0.85 -16.28 -7.46
CA GLY A 161 -0.47 -15.71 -7.67
C GLY A 161 -0.96 -14.75 -6.58
N TRP A 162 -1.95 -13.95 -6.97
CA TRP A 162 -2.52 -12.89 -6.18
C TRP A 162 -4.04 -13.07 -6.05
N PHE A 163 -4.55 -12.87 -4.83
CA PHE A 163 -5.97 -12.93 -4.51
C PHE A 163 -6.46 -11.56 -4.03
N PRO A 164 -7.47 -10.95 -4.69
CA PRO A 164 -7.92 -9.57 -4.43
C PRO A 164 -8.76 -9.40 -3.14
N TYR A 165 -8.59 -10.25 -2.14
CA TYR A 165 -9.34 -10.15 -0.88
C TYR A 165 -8.74 -9.07 0.01
N GLU A 166 -9.50 -7.99 0.24
CA GLU A 166 -9.04 -6.85 1.04
C GLU A 166 -9.16 -7.07 2.57
N GLY A 167 -9.61 -8.25 3.00
CA GLY A 167 -9.92 -8.56 4.40
C GLY A 167 -8.88 -9.38 5.16
N PHE A 168 -9.19 -9.70 6.41
CA PHE A 168 -8.41 -10.62 7.27
C PHE A 168 -8.68 -12.09 6.96
N GLU A 169 -9.71 -12.34 6.16
CA GLU A 169 -10.10 -13.68 5.77
C GLU A 169 -9.03 -14.27 4.86
N LEU A 170 -8.54 -15.44 5.25
CA LEU A 170 -7.66 -16.22 4.39
C LEU A 170 -8.43 -16.63 3.13
N PRO A 171 -7.75 -16.71 1.97
CA PRO A 171 -8.36 -17.09 0.70
C PRO A 171 -8.68 -18.60 0.63
N ILE A 172 -9.42 -19.13 1.61
CA ILE A 172 -9.79 -20.54 1.71
C ILE A 172 -10.80 -20.92 0.61
N GLY A 173 -10.70 -22.16 0.15
CA GLY A 173 -11.46 -22.76 -0.92
C GLY A 173 -10.77 -22.64 -2.28
N ARG A 174 -11.48 -23.07 -3.33
CA ARG A 174 -11.02 -23.01 -4.71
C ARG A 174 -11.27 -21.61 -5.31
N LYS A 175 -10.20 -20.86 -5.56
CA LYS A 175 -10.20 -19.48 -6.07
C LYS A 175 -9.50 -19.39 -7.41
N GLN A 176 -9.90 -18.41 -8.21
CA GLN A 176 -9.20 -18.13 -9.46
C GLN A 176 -7.91 -17.36 -9.15
N TRP A 177 -6.79 -17.85 -9.69
CA TRP A 177 -5.50 -17.16 -9.73
C TRP A 177 -5.63 -16.04 -10.77
N ASN A 178 -5.18 -14.80 -10.48
CA ASN A 178 -5.02 -13.69 -11.44
C ASN A 178 -6.18 -13.52 -12.43
N VAL A 179 -7.00 -12.47 -12.25
CA VAL A 179 -8.19 -12.21 -13.08
C VAL A 179 -7.91 -12.49 -14.57
N ASP A 180 -8.64 -13.46 -15.14
CA ASP A 180 -8.69 -13.84 -16.57
C ASP A 180 -7.66 -14.83 -17.15
N ASP A 181 -6.87 -15.58 -16.37
CA ASP A 181 -5.95 -16.60 -16.93
C ASP A 181 -6.51 -18.05 -16.99
N GLY A 182 -7.66 -18.30 -16.38
CA GLY A 182 -8.33 -19.61 -16.31
C GLY A 182 -7.69 -20.60 -15.32
N GLN A 183 -6.77 -20.13 -14.47
CA GLN A 183 -6.04 -20.95 -13.50
C GLN A 183 -6.69 -20.88 -12.11
N TRP A 184 -6.57 -21.97 -11.36
CA TRP A 184 -7.26 -22.13 -10.07
C TRP A 184 -6.29 -22.56 -8.99
N VAL A 185 -6.46 -22.00 -7.80
CA VAL A 185 -5.73 -22.39 -6.59
C VAL A 185 -6.74 -22.78 -5.53
N SER A 186 -6.54 -23.94 -4.90
CA SER A 186 -7.39 -24.42 -3.81
C SER A 186 -6.61 -24.44 -2.51
N ILE A 187 -7.12 -23.74 -1.51
CA ILE A 187 -6.50 -23.63 -0.18
C ILE A 187 -7.47 -24.19 0.85
N GLU A 188 -7.00 -25.11 1.68
CA GLU A 188 -7.77 -25.76 2.72
C GLU A 188 -7.12 -25.51 4.07
N GLU A 189 -7.93 -25.40 5.13
CA GLU A 189 -7.42 -25.43 6.48
C GLU A 189 -6.90 -26.85 6.78
N LEU A 190 -5.67 -26.94 7.30
CA LEU A 190 -5.10 -28.23 7.65
C LEU A 190 -5.33 -28.42 9.14
N GLU A 191 -6.21 -29.37 9.49
CA GLU A 191 -6.43 -29.70 10.89
C GLU A 191 -5.15 -30.30 11.49
N PRO A 192 -4.70 -29.82 12.66
CA PRO A 192 -3.47 -30.32 13.27
C PRO A 192 -3.61 -31.80 13.59
N THR A 193 -2.66 -32.60 13.13
CA THR A 193 -2.64 -34.03 13.44
C THR A 193 -2.27 -34.24 14.92
N GLU A 194 -2.65 -35.38 15.51
CA GLU A 194 -2.35 -35.65 16.94
C GLU A 194 -0.85 -35.64 17.26
N ASP A 195 0.01 -35.88 16.26
CA ASP A 195 1.47 -35.82 16.45
C ASP A 195 2.02 -34.39 16.43
N ASP A 196 1.38 -33.44 15.75
CA ASP A 196 1.77 -32.02 15.78
C ASP A 196 1.54 -31.39 17.17
N LYS A 197 0.58 -31.93 17.95
CA LYS A 197 0.30 -31.50 19.33
C LYS A 197 1.40 -31.87 20.32
N LYS A 198 2.27 -32.83 20.00
CA LYS A 198 3.36 -33.27 20.90
C LYS A 198 4.54 -32.32 20.93
N TRP A 199 4.72 -31.47 19.92
CA TRP A 199 5.88 -30.58 19.82
C TRP A 199 5.66 -29.22 20.50
N TRP A 200 4.47 -28.97 21.06
CA TRP A 200 4.08 -27.72 21.73
C TRP A 200 3.71 -27.88 23.22
N GLN A 201 4.08 -28.99 23.87
CA GLN A 201 4.06 -29.13 25.34
C GLN A 201 5.47 -29.04 25.91
#